data_AF-A0A5C9AMN9-F1
#
_entry.id   AF-A0A5C9AMN9-F1
#
_cell.length_a   1.000
_cell.length_b   1.000
_cell.length_c   1.000
_cell.angle_alpha   90.00
_cell.angle_beta   90.00
_cell.angle_gamma   90.00
#
_symmetry.space_group_name_H-M   'P 1'
#
loop_
_entity.id
_entity.type
_entity.pdbx_description
1 polymer ?
#
loop_
_entity_poly.entity_id
_entity_poly.type
_entity_poly.pdbx_seq_one_letter_code
_entity_poly.pdbx_strand_id
1 'polypeptide(L)'
;SGRAVTAHHTVLVSNIIGVERNEYTVPTAPAEDAPRALQSMWETWQEMHEPGTRRSLREWLHDSQMDLHDIHIGYSSGIFSLQERAWAEQLYLSMCHEVQKQLDPQNRAHRPIIDELQERMADKMYVNFSLFQSMPDAWGIDQLFPVLPLEGLDQVPERRAVLLDITCDSDGAIDHYIDGDGIATTMPMPEYDPENPPMLGFFMVGAYQEILGNMHNLFGDTEAVDVFVFPDGSVEVELSDEGDTVADMLQYVQLDPKTLLTQFRDQVKKTDLDAELQQQFLEEFEAGLYGYTYLEDE
;
A
#
# COMPACT_ATOMS: atom_id res chain seq x y z
N SER A 1 -5.01 -30.45 -18.00
CA SER A 1 -5.55 -29.34 -17.19
C SER A 1 -4.45 -28.87 -16.24
N GLY A 2 -3.44 -28.15 -16.74
CA GLY A 2 -2.25 -27.79 -15.93
C GLY A 2 -2.60 -26.80 -14.82
N ARG A 3 -3.16 -25.64 -15.21
CA ARG A 3 -3.61 -24.60 -14.27
C ARG A 3 -4.52 -25.12 -13.15
N ALA A 4 -5.44 -26.03 -13.44
CA ALA A 4 -6.34 -26.59 -12.41
C ALA A 4 -5.60 -27.42 -11.35
N VAL A 5 -4.46 -28.02 -11.70
CA VAL A 5 -3.66 -28.84 -10.79
C VAL A 5 -2.68 -27.97 -10.00
N THR A 6 -2.11 -26.94 -10.63
CA THR A 6 -1.01 -26.16 -10.02
C THR A 6 -1.44 -24.84 -9.40
N ALA A 7 -2.62 -24.27 -9.70
CA ALA A 7 -2.96 -22.95 -9.15
C ALA A 7 -2.87 -22.88 -7.60
N HIS A 8 -3.36 -23.92 -6.90
CA HIS A 8 -3.56 -23.88 -5.45
C HIS A 8 -2.33 -24.26 -4.60
N HIS A 9 -1.24 -24.77 -5.21
CA HIS A 9 -0.13 -25.34 -4.44
C HIS A 9 0.86 -24.30 -3.90
N THR A 10 0.86 -23.08 -4.45
CA THR A 10 1.78 -22.00 -4.08
C THR A 10 1.00 -20.84 -3.46
N VAL A 11 1.57 -20.26 -2.40
CA VAL A 11 1.11 -19.03 -1.76
C VAL A 11 2.32 -18.11 -1.64
N LEU A 12 2.20 -16.89 -2.14
CA LEU A 12 3.19 -15.84 -1.90
C LEU A 12 2.87 -15.18 -0.55
N VAL A 13 3.86 -15.03 0.31
CA VAL A 13 3.71 -14.41 1.63
C VAL A 13 4.68 -13.24 1.73
N SER A 14 4.20 -12.08 2.14
CA SER A 14 5.03 -10.88 2.29
C SER A 14 4.52 -9.98 3.42
N ASN A 15 5.43 -9.20 4.01
CA ASN A 15 5.14 -8.22 5.05
C ASN A 15 4.70 -6.88 4.45
N ILE A 16 4.01 -6.09 5.28
CA ILE A 16 3.67 -4.69 4.96
C ILE A 16 4.73 -3.82 5.65
N ILE A 17 5.49 -3.05 4.87
CA ILE A 17 6.59 -2.21 5.38
C ILE A 17 6.16 -0.76 5.64
N GLY A 18 4.98 -0.38 5.17
CA GLY A 18 4.48 0.98 5.30
C GLY A 18 2.98 1.05 5.15
N VAL A 19 2.35 1.92 5.94
CA VAL A 19 0.92 2.18 5.89
C VAL A 19 0.70 3.68 5.82
N GLU A 20 0.11 4.16 4.73
CA GLU A 20 -0.42 5.52 4.65
C GLU A 20 -1.90 5.47 4.97
N ARG A 21 -2.29 6.13 6.06
CA ARG A 21 -3.66 6.14 6.57
C ARG A 21 -4.14 7.57 6.74
N ASN A 22 -5.43 7.78 6.50
CA ASN A 22 -6.06 9.06 6.77
C ASN A 22 -6.05 9.35 8.27
N GLU A 23 -5.34 10.40 8.67
CA GLU A 23 -5.37 10.94 10.03
C GLU A 23 -6.42 12.05 10.13
N TYR A 24 -7.34 11.90 11.09
CA TYR A 24 -8.37 12.90 11.34
C TYR A 24 -7.90 13.84 12.44
N THR A 25 -7.71 15.10 12.07
CA THR A 25 -7.43 16.17 13.03
C THR A 25 -8.72 16.84 13.45
N VAL A 26 -8.78 17.38 14.68
CA VAL A 26 -9.95 18.15 15.13
C VAL A 26 -10.02 19.42 14.28
N PRO A 27 -11.10 19.62 13.49
CA PRO A 27 -11.16 20.77 12.60
C PRO A 27 -11.17 22.09 13.38
N THR A 28 -10.37 23.05 12.93
CA THR A 28 -10.29 24.40 13.49
C THR A 28 -11.03 25.38 12.60
N ALA A 29 -11.68 26.36 13.22
CA ALA A 29 -12.34 27.42 12.48
C ALA A 29 -11.31 28.19 11.62
N PRO A 30 -11.66 28.58 10.38
CA PRO A 30 -10.79 29.41 9.57
C PRO A 30 -10.68 30.82 10.19
N ALA A 31 -9.68 31.59 9.75
CA ALA A 31 -9.56 32.98 10.17
C ALA A 31 -10.79 33.80 9.73
N GLU A 32 -11.12 34.87 10.48
CA GLU A 32 -12.28 35.72 10.16
C GLU A 32 -12.18 36.38 8.77
N ASP A 33 -10.96 36.63 8.30
CA ASP A 33 -10.65 37.19 6.99
C ASP A 33 -10.35 36.13 5.92
N ALA A 34 -10.52 34.85 6.24
CA ALA A 34 -10.33 33.75 5.30
C ALA A 34 -11.23 33.91 4.07
N PRO A 35 -10.79 33.45 2.88
CA PRO A 35 -11.62 33.46 1.69
C PRO A 35 -12.97 32.77 1.90
N ARG A 36 -14.00 33.27 1.21
CA ARG A 36 -15.38 32.79 1.33
C ARG A 36 -15.52 31.28 1.11
N ALA A 37 -14.70 30.67 0.26
CA ALA A 37 -14.72 29.22 0.03
C ALA A 37 -14.41 28.43 1.32
N LEU A 38 -13.40 28.86 2.09
CA LEU A 38 -13.05 28.21 3.36
C LEU A 38 -14.13 28.42 4.41
N GLN A 39 -14.74 29.60 4.44
CA GLN A 39 -15.88 29.90 5.31
C GLN A 39 -17.09 29.01 4.97
N SER A 40 -17.38 28.82 3.68
CA SER A 40 -18.46 27.94 3.19
C SER A 40 -18.26 26.48 3.64
N MET A 41 -17.04 25.96 3.50
CA MET A 41 -16.72 24.62 4.01
C MET A 41 -16.91 24.55 5.54
N TRP A 42 -16.47 25.58 6.27
CA TRP A 42 -16.65 25.61 7.73
C TRP A 42 -18.13 25.66 8.14
N GLU A 43 -18.95 26.45 7.45
CA GLU A 43 -20.40 26.51 7.66
C GLU A 43 -21.05 25.13 7.43
N THR A 44 -20.65 24.43 6.37
CA THR A 44 -21.11 23.06 6.09
C THR A 44 -20.74 22.10 7.22
N TRP A 45 -19.51 22.18 7.73
CA TRP A 45 -19.06 21.37 8.87
C TRP A 45 -19.88 21.64 10.13
N GLN A 46 -20.19 22.91 10.41
CA GLN A 46 -21.05 23.29 11.53
C GLN A 46 -22.48 22.75 11.35
N GLU A 47 -23.04 22.88 10.15
CA GLU A 47 -24.38 22.40 9.80
C GLU A 47 -24.53 20.88 10.05
N MET A 48 -23.50 20.09 9.72
CA MET A 48 -23.46 18.64 9.95
C MET A 48 -23.60 18.25 11.43
N HIS A 49 -23.18 19.14 12.34
CA HIS A 49 -23.23 18.92 13.78
C HIS A 49 -24.43 19.60 14.47
N GLU A 50 -25.22 20.38 13.74
CA GLU A 50 -26.40 21.04 14.30
C GLU A 50 -27.54 20.04 14.56
N PRO A 51 -28.05 19.93 15.81
CA PRO A 51 -29.14 19.02 16.11
C PRO A 51 -30.43 19.41 15.37
N GLY A 52 -30.93 18.50 14.52
CA GLY A 52 -32.22 18.66 13.84
C GLY A 52 -32.13 19.13 12.39
N THR A 53 -30.93 19.31 11.85
CA THR A 53 -30.71 19.50 10.41
C THR A 53 -31.22 18.28 9.65
N ARG A 54 -32.04 18.50 8.61
CA ARG A 54 -32.65 17.45 7.77
C ARG A 54 -32.09 17.48 6.37
N ARG A 55 -30.77 17.38 6.25
CA ARG A 55 -30.08 17.34 4.97
C ARG A 55 -29.65 15.92 4.65
N SER A 56 -29.59 15.57 3.37
CA SER A 56 -29.15 14.23 2.98
C SER A 56 -27.63 14.11 3.09
N LEU A 57 -27.14 12.94 3.54
CA LEU A 57 -25.69 12.65 3.60
C LEU A 57 -24.99 12.86 2.26
N ARG A 58 -25.70 12.58 1.17
CA ARG A 58 -25.21 12.76 -0.19
C ARG A 58 -25.00 14.23 -0.55
N GLU A 59 -25.88 15.11 -0.11
CA GLU A 59 -25.73 16.55 -0.36
C GLU A 59 -24.53 17.12 0.40
N TRP A 60 -24.34 16.75 1.67
CA TRP A 60 -23.13 17.16 2.41
C TRP A 60 -21.84 16.69 1.72
N LEU A 61 -21.81 15.43 1.29
CA LEU A 61 -20.64 14.91 0.56
C LEU A 61 -20.42 15.67 -0.76
N HIS A 62 -21.46 15.83 -1.58
CA HIS A 62 -21.35 16.51 -2.87
C HIS A 62 -20.91 17.98 -2.74
N ASP A 63 -21.48 18.72 -1.79
CA ASP A 63 -21.10 20.11 -1.53
C ASP A 63 -19.65 20.21 -1.06
N SER A 64 -19.24 19.36 -0.11
CA SER A 64 -17.85 19.33 0.36
C SER A 64 -16.85 18.99 -0.75
N GLN A 65 -17.23 18.14 -1.71
CA GLN A 65 -16.42 17.81 -2.89
C GLN A 65 -16.32 19.00 -3.85
N MET A 66 -17.43 19.70 -4.08
CA MET A 66 -17.47 20.87 -4.95
C MET A 66 -16.62 22.01 -4.38
N ASP A 67 -16.75 22.29 -3.09
CA ASP A 67 -15.94 23.31 -2.41
C ASP A 67 -14.45 22.97 -2.45
N LEU A 68 -14.08 21.71 -2.18
CA LEU A 68 -12.68 21.26 -2.27
C LEU A 68 -12.14 21.40 -3.70
N HIS A 69 -12.94 21.05 -4.71
CA HIS A 69 -12.57 21.18 -6.12
C HIS A 69 -12.29 22.64 -6.51
N ASP A 70 -13.15 23.57 -6.08
CA ASP A 70 -12.98 25.00 -6.34
C ASP A 70 -11.70 25.53 -5.66
N ILE A 71 -11.38 25.03 -4.47
CA ILE A 71 -10.12 25.37 -3.77
C ILE A 71 -8.90 24.82 -4.50
N HIS A 72 -8.95 23.59 -5.03
CA HIS A 72 -7.87 23.03 -5.85
C HIS A 72 -7.63 23.82 -7.15
N ILE A 73 -8.71 24.25 -7.83
CA ILE A 73 -8.62 25.13 -9.00
C ILE A 73 -8.01 26.48 -8.62
N GLY A 74 -8.48 27.07 -7.53
CA GLY A 74 -7.97 28.36 -7.05
C GLY A 74 -6.50 28.28 -6.64
N TYR A 75 -6.08 27.21 -5.97
CA TYR A 75 -4.68 26.97 -5.60
C TYR A 75 -3.80 26.91 -6.85
N SER A 76 -4.23 26.15 -7.86
CA SER A 76 -3.51 26.04 -9.14
C SER A 76 -3.39 27.38 -9.88
N SER A 77 -4.31 28.30 -9.61
CA SER A 77 -4.32 29.66 -10.15
C SER A 77 -3.63 30.69 -9.26
N GLY A 78 -3.07 30.29 -8.10
CA GLY A 78 -2.42 31.15 -7.12
C GLY A 78 -3.36 31.97 -6.22
N ILE A 79 -4.65 31.62 -6.17
CA ILE A 79 -5.66 32.27 -5.32
C ILE A 79 -5.54 31.80 -3.86
N PHE A 80 -5.27 30.52 -3.66
CA PHE A 80 -5.11 29.92 -2.34
C PHE A 80 -3.64 29.56 -2.09
N SER A 81 -3.21 29.72 -0.85
CA SER A 81 -1.93 29.26 -0.33
C SER A 81 -1.94 27.75 -0.07
N LEU A 82 -0.74 27.17 0.14
CA LEU A 82 -0.61 25.76 0.50
C LEU A 82 -1.27 25.45 1.85
N GLN A 83 -1.21 26.38 2.81
CA GLN A 83 -1.83 26.23 4.12
C GLN A 83 -3.37 26.18 4.02
N GLU A 84 -3.95 27.03 3.19
CA GLU A 84 -5.41 27.04 2.95
C GLU A 84 -5.88 25.78 2.23
N ARG A 85 -5.09 25.31 1.25
CA ARG A 85 -5.34 24.02 0.59
C ARG A 85 -5.27 22.86 1.58
N ALA A 86 -4.23 22.80 2.40
CA ALA A 86 -4.05 21.74 3.40
C ALA A 86 -5.19 21.75 4.44
N TRP A 87 -5.61 22.93 4.90
CA TRP A 87 -6.75 23.07 5.81
C TRP A 87 -8.05 22.54 5.17
N ALA A 88 -8.30 22.86 3.89
CA ALA A 88 -9.48 22.41 3.18
C ALA A 88 -9.49 20.88 2.96
N GLU A 89 -8.36 20.30 2.59
CA GLU A 89 -8.19 18.85 2.43
C GLU A 89 -8.43 18.11 3.77
N GLN A 90 -7.89 18.62 4.88
CA GLN A 90 -8.09 18.06 6.21
C GLN A 90 -9.54 18.16 6.71
N LEU A 91 -10.19 19.31 6.46
CA LEU A 91 -11.61 19.48 6.80
C LEU A 91 -12.50 18.55 5.96
N TYR A 92 -12.19 18.39 4.68
CA TYR A 92 -12.90 17.47 3.79
C TYR A 92 -12.80 16.01 4.27
N LEU A 93 -11.61 15.55 4.68
CA LEU A 93 -11.44 14.21 5.27
C LEU A 93 -12.28 14.03 6.54
N SER A 94 -12.33 15.07 7.39
CA SER A 94 -13.15 15.06 8.60
C SER A 94 -14.66 14.99 8.29
N MET A 95 -15.14 15.72 7.27
CA MET A 95 -16.51 15.62 6.78
C MET A 95 -16.83 14.22 6.26
N CYS A 96 -15.94 13.62 5.46
CA CYS A 96 -16.11 12.24 4.98
C CYS A 96 -16.25 11.25 6.14
N HIS A 97 -15.41 11.39 7.15
CA HIS A 97 -15.47 10.56 8.36
C HIS A 97 -16.78 10.74 9.13
N GLU A 98 -17.31 11.97 9.22
CA GLU A 98 -18.59 12.22 9.88
C GLU A 98 -19.77 11.65 9.08
N VAL A 99 -19.73 11.75 7.74
CA VAL A 99 -20.71 11.07 6.87
C VAL A 99 -20.65 9.56 7.08
N GLN A 100 -19.46 8.97 7.13
CA GLN A 100 -19.27 7.53 7.29
C GLN A 100 -19.94 6.96 8.55
N LYS A 101 -19.89 7.70 9.67
CA LYS A 101 -20.55 7.31 10.94
C LYS A 101 -22.07 7.21 10.85
N GLN A 102 -22.68 7.91 9.89
CA GLN A 102 -24.13 7.98 9.71
C GLN A 102 -24.65 7.05 8.59
N LEU A 103 -23.74 6.41 7.84
CA LEU A 103 -24.12 5.49 6.77
C LEU A 103 -24.65 4.17 7.34
N ASP A 104 -25.59 3.59 6.61
CA ASP A 104 -26.24 2.32 6.96
C ASP A 104 -26.09 1.39 5.75
N PRO A 105 -25.29 0.32 5.83
CA PRO A 105 -25.10 -0.64 4.75
C PRO A 105 -26.40 -1.30 4.28
N GLN A 106 -27.44 -1.37 5.12
CA GLN A 106 -28.74 -1.94 4.76
C GLN A 106 -29.59 -0.96 3.94
N ASN A 107 -29.27 0.33 3.97
CA ASN A 107 -29.94 1.33 3.16
C ASN A 107 -29.35 1.38 1.74
N ARG A 108 -30.13 0.94 0.76
CA ARG A 108 -29.73 0.93 -0.66
C ARG A 108 -29.29 2.30 -1.19
N ALA A 109 -29.83 3.40 -0.68
CA ALA A 109 -29.44 4.75 -1.10
C ALA A 109 -28.05 5.15 -0.57
N HIS A 110 -27.60 4.53 0.53
CA HIS A 110 -26.29 4.77 1.13
C HIS A 110 -25.19 3.95 0.45
N ARG A 111 -25.52 2.82 -0.20
CA ARG A 111 -24.51 1.92 -0.76
C ARG A 111 -23.52 2.58 -1.72
N PRO A 112 -23.94 3.40 -2.71
CA PRO A 112 -22.98 4.07 -3.59
C PRO A 112 -22.05 5.03 -2.85
N ILE A 113 -22.53 5.65 -1.76
CA ILE A 113 -21.73 6.55 -0.92
C ILE A 113 -20.73 5.75 -0.09
N ILE A 114 -21.14 4.60 0.42
CA ILE A 114 -20.25 3.66 1.13
C ILE A 114 -19.13 3.22 0.20
N ASP A 115 -19.46 2.76 -1.01
CA ASP A 115 -18.46 2.27 -1.96
C ASP A 115 -17.46 3.41 -2.33
N GLU A 116 -17.95 4.62 -2.59
CA GLU A 116 -17.13 5.81 -2.87
C GLU A 116 -16.21 6.19 -1.69
N LEU A 117 -16.75 6.21 -0.46
CA LEU A 117 -15.95 6.55 0.72
C LEU A 117 -14.97 5.44 1.08
N GLN A 118 -15.32 4.17 0.91
CA GLN A 118 -14.42 3.05 1.16
C GLN A 118 -13.18 3.11 0.26
N GLU A 119 -13.35 3.43 -1.02
CA GLU A 119 -12.22 3.61 -1.94
C GLU A 119 -11.38 4.83 -1.56
N ARG A 120 -12.02 5.97 -1.27
CA ARG A 120 -11.31 7.22 -0.95
C ARG A 120 -10.60 7.19 0.40
N MET A 121 -11.17 6.47 1.36
CA MET A 121 -10.70 6.42 2.74
C MET A 121 -9.87 5.16 3.04
N ALA A 122 -9.63 4.32 2.03
CA ALA A 122 -8.83 3.11 2.18
C ALA A 122 -7.41 3.45 2.64
N ASP A 123 -6.86 2.60 3.49
CA ASP A 123 -5.46 2.67 3.87
C ASP A 123 -4.61 2.15 2.71
N LYS A 124 -3.52 2.84 2.40
CA LYS A 124 -2.54 2.36 1.42
C LYS A 124 -1.51 1.52 2.15
N MET A 125 -1.38 0.26 1.77
CA MET A 125 -0.39 -0.66 2.34
C MET A 125 0.70 -0.90 1.30
N TYR A 126 1.93 -0.59 1.67
CA TYR A 126 3.12 -0.91 0.90
C TYR A 126 3.60 -2.30 1.30
N VAL A 127 3.43 -3.26 0.41
CA VAL A 127 3.78 -4.66 0.62
C VAL A 127 5.15 -4.91 0.02
N ASN A 128 6.03 -5.58 0.77
CA ASN A 128 7.41 -5.83 0.39
C ASN A 128 7.54 -6.95 -0.66
N PHE A 129 7.03 -6.67 -1.86
CA PHE A 129 7.12 -7.56 -3.01
C PHE A 129 7.12 -6.74 -4.30
N SER A 130 7.30 -7.41 -5.43
CA SER A 130 7.13 -6.83 -6.76
C SER A 130 5.99 -7.54 -7.47
N LEU A 131 4.99 -6.78 -7.90
CA LEU A 131 3.83 -7.29 -8.61
C LEU A 131 4.26 -7.85 -9.98
N PHE A 132 5.21 -7.20 -10.65
CA PHE A 132 5.75 -7.63 -11.94
C PHE A 132 6.54 -8.93 -11.86
N GLN A 133 7.17 -9.18 -10.72
CA GLN A 133 7.96 -10.39 -10.49
C GLN A 133 7.06 -11.57 -10.07
N SER A 134 6.20 -11.36 -9.07
CA SER A 134 5.47 -12.47 -8.45
C SER A 134 4.03 -12.63 -8.95
N MET A 135 3.45 -11.60 -9.57
CA MET A 135 2.07 -11.57 -10.01
C MET A 135 1.86 -10.94 -11.41
N PRO A 136 2.62 -11.34 -12.45
CA PRO A 136 2.60 -10.70 -13.76
C PRO A 136 1.23 -10.72 -14.45
N ASP A 137 0.43 -11.78 -14.27
CA ASP A 137 -0.94 -11.85 -14.83
C ASP A 137 -1.89 -10.81 -14.20
N ALA A 138 -1.64 -10.36 -12.96
CA ALA A 138 -2.46 -9.32 -12.34
C ALA A 138 -2.32 -8.00 -13.11
N TRP A 139 -1.08 -7.65 -13.49
CA TRP A 139 -0.78 -6.48 -14.32
C TRP A 139 -1.15 -6.69 -15.80
N GLY A 140 -0.79 -7.84 -16.37
CA GLY A 140 -0.85 -8.03 -17.82
C GLY A 140 -2.25 -8.30 -18.38
N ILE A 141 -3.15 -8.91 -17.58
CA ILE A 141 -4.47 -9.36 -18.04
C ILE A 141 -5.59 -9.20 -16.99
N ASP A 142 -5.39 -8.35 -15.98
CA ASP A 142 -6.35 -8.10 -14.88
C ASP A 142 -6.77 -9.39 -14.14
N GLN A 143 -5.86 -10.36 -14.01
CA GLN A 143 -6.16 -11.61 -13.32
C GLN A 143 -6.34 -11.37 -11.83
N LEU A 144 -7.47 -11.84 -11.30
CA LEU A 144 -7.77 -11.78 -9.88
C LEU A 144 -7.04 -12.88 -9.11
N PHE A 145 -6.49 -12.51 -7.95
CA PHE A 145 -5.92 -13.42 -6.97
C PHE A 145 -6.59 -13.17 -5.62
N PRO A 146 -6.96 -14.21 -4.85
CA PRO A 146 -7.39 -14.02 -3.48
C PRO A 146 -6.21 -13.50 -2.65
N VAL A 147 -6.42 -12.38 -1.96
CA VAL A 147 -5.44 -11.79 -1.04
C VAL A 147 -6.09 -11.62 0.32
N LEU A 148 -5.43 -12.09 1.37
CA LEU A 148 -5.95 -12.06 2.73
C LEU A 148 -4.83 -11.81 3.74
N PRO A 149 -5.12 -11.15 4.87
CA PRO A 149 -4.21 -11.17 6.01
C PRO A 149 -4.11 -12.60 6.56
N LEU A 150 -2.91 -12.98 7.01
CA LEU A 150 -2.68 -14.29 7.63
C LEU A 150 -3.05 -14.32 9.12
N GLU A 151 -3.36 -13.15 9.69
CA GLU A 151 -3.71 -12.94 11.08
C GLU A 151 -5.03 -12.19 11.24
N GLY A 152 -5.70 -12.34 12.38
CA GLY A 152 -6.92 -11.60 12.70
C GLY A 152 -8.16 -11.96 11.86
N LEU A 153 -8.14 -13.11 11.17
CA LEU A 153 -9.24 -13.60 10.33
C LEU A 153 -10.52 -13.95 11.10
N ASP A 154 -10.44 -14.05 12.43
CA ASP A 154 -11.58 -14.24 13.34
C ASP A 154 -12.28 -12.93 13.72
N GLN A 155 -11.68 -11.79 13.38
CA GLN A 155 -12.21 -10.46 13.66
C GLN A 155 -13.09 -9.95 12.50
N VAL A 156 -14.04 -9.09 12.82
CA VAL A 156 -14.86 -8.44 11.80
C VAL A 156 -14.00 -7.41 11.05
N PRO A 157 -14.04 -7.35 9.71
CA PRO A 157 -13.31 -6.33 8.98
C PRO A 157 -13.91 -4.95 9.25
N GLU A 158 -13.14 -4.08 9.92
CA GLU A 158 -13.52 -2.71 10.23
C GLU A 158 -12.92 -1.71 9.23
N ARG A 159 -11.85 -2.11 8.55
CA ARG A 159 -11.06 -1.26 7.65
C ARG A 159 -11.08 -1.77 6.22
N ARG A 160 -10.66 -0.89 5.31
CA ARG A 160 -10.44 -1.18 3.89
C ARG A 160 -9.05 -0.74 3.51
N ALA A 161 -8.36 -1.54 2.70
CA ALA A 161 -7.01 -1.24 2.26
C ALA A 161 -6.86 -1.41 0.75
N VAL A 162 -5.90 -0.69 0.17
CA VAL A 162 -5.37 -0.94 -1.17
C VAL A 162 -3.90 -1.35 -1.03
N LEU A 163 -3.51 -2.37 -1.77
CA LEU A 163 -2.17 -2.95 -1.75
C LEU A 163 -1.35 -2.36 -2.89
N LEU A 164 -0.22 -1.77 -2.53
CA LEU A 164 0.80 -1.30 -3.44
C LEU A 164 2.07 -2.13 -3.22
N ASP A 165 2.78 -2.40 -4.29
CA ASP A 165 4.11 -2.98 -4.23
C ASP A 165 5.15 -1.88 -3.92
N ILE A 166 6.42 -2.27 -3.81
CA ILE A 166 7.53 -1.33 -3.49
C ILE A 166 8.23 -0.79 -4.74
N THR A 167 7.67 -1.01 -5.92
CA THR A 167 8.24 -0.49 -7.15
C THR A 167 7.95 1.00 -7.31
N CYS A 168 8.68 1.64 -8.22
CA CYS A 168 8.47 3.04 -8.56
C CYS A 168 7.39 3.21 -9.64
N ASP A 169 6.77 2.12 -10.09
CA ASP A 169 5.78 2.12 -11.15
C ASP A 169 4.37 2.26 -10.56
N SER A 170 3.55 3.13 -11.15
CA SER A 170 2.16 3.31 -10.73
C SER A 170 1.30 2.08 -11.01
N ASP A 171 1.73 1.22 -11.93
CA ASP A 171 1.07 -0.06 -12.24
C ASP A 171 1.37 -1.13 -11.17
N GLY A 172 2.26 -0.87 -10.22
CA GLY A 172 2.58 -1.72 -9.06
C GLY A 172 1.49 -1.71 -7.99
N ALA A 173 0.22 -1.78 -8.37
CA ALA A 173 -0.92 -1.76 -7.45
C ALA A 173 -1.94 -2.85 -7.82
N ILE A 174 -2.63 -3.39 -6.81
CA ILE A 174 -3.73 -4.32 -7.03
C ILE A 174 -5.03 -3.53 -7.08
N ASP A 175 -5.67 -3.53 -8.24
CA ASP A 175 -6.90 -2.77 -8.45
C ASP A 175 -8.15 -3.49 -7.93
N HIS A 176 -8.13 -4.82 -7.91
CA HIS A 176 -9.33 -5.65 -7.72
C HIS A 176 -9.11 -6.78 -6.73
N TYR A 177 -10.02 -6.86 -5.76
CA TYR A 177 -9.97 -7.82 -4.65
C TYR A 177 -11.19 -8.71 -4.66
N ILE A 178 -11.00 -9.97 -4.28
CA ILE A 178 -12.09 -10.92 -4.09
C ILE A 178 -12.67 -10.70 -2.69
N ASP A 179 -13.94 -10.30 -2.64
CA ASP A 179 -14.71 -10.08 -1.42
C ASP A 179 -15.89 -11.08 -1.38
N GLY A 180 -16.49 -11.31 -0.20
CA GLY A 180 -17.56 -12.30 -0.01
C GLY A 180 -18.77 -12.11 -0.93
N ASP A 181 -19.03 -10.88 -1.36
CA ASP A 181 -20.14 -10.50 -2.26
C ASP A 181 -19.71 -10.37 -3.75
N GLY A 182 -18.43 -10.54 -4.09
CA GLY A 182 -17.94 -10.44 -5.47
C GLY A 182 -16.55 -9.81 -5.60
N ILE A 183 -16.42 -8.84 -6.51
CA ILE A 183 -15.17 -8.11 -6.76
C ILE A 183 -15.33 -6.71 -6.18
N ALA A 184 -14.34 -6.27 -5.40
CA ALA A 184 -14.27 -4.93 -4.83
C ALA A 184 -12.97 -4.22 -5.25
N THR A 185 -12.94 -2.88 -5.16
CA THR A 185 -11.75 -2.05 -5.43
C THR A 185 -10.83 -1.88 -4.21
N THR A 186 -11.22 -2.45 -3.07
CA THR A 186 -10.48 -2.39 -1.82
C THR A 186 -10.57 -3.74 -1.10
N MET A 187 -9.55 -4.07 -0.31
CA MET A 187 -9.48 -5.29 0.49
C MET A 187 -10.08 -5.06 1.89
N PRO A 188 -10.97 -5.93 2.39
CA PRO A 188 -11.40 -5.90 3.78
C PRO A 188 -10.24 -6.25 4.72
N MET A 189 -10.06 -5.47 5.77
CA MET A 189 -9.05 -5.71 6.80
C MET A 189 -9.65 -5.61 8.21
N PRO A 190 -9.26 -6.50 9.14
CA PRO A 190 -9.53 -6.28 10.55
C PRO A 190 -8.82 -5.01 11.03
N GLU A 191 -9.14 -4.52 12.23
CA GLU A 191 -8.31 -3.47 12.84
C GLU A 191 -6.90 -4.03 13.09
N TYR A 192 -5.87 -3.24 12.80
CA TYR A 192 -4.47 -3.63 12.93
C TYR A 192 -3.62 -2.47 13.46
N ASP A 193 -2.47 -2.80 14.04
CA ASP A 193 -1.46 -1.82 14.43
C ASP A 193 -0.65 -1.42 13.18
N PRO A 194 -0.65 -0.15 12.74
CA PRO A 194 0.13 0.26 11.58
C PRO A 194 1.64 0.18 11.79
N GLU A 195 2.10 0.19 13.04
CA GLU A 195 3.51 -0.01 13.37
C GLU A 195 3.89 -1.50 13.34
N ASN A 196 2.89 -2.39 13.36
CA ASN A 196 3.08 -3.83 13.26
C ASN A 196 1.92 -4.48 12.49
N PRO A 197 1.82 -4.21 11.17
CA PRO A 197 0.74 -4.71 10.34
C PRO A 197 0.88 -6.22 10.11
N PRO A 198 -0.22 -6.95 9.83
CA PRO A 198 -0.18 -8.39 9.64
C PRO A 198 0.48 -8.77 8.32
N MET A 199 1.07 -9.97 8.26
CA MET A 199 1.53 -10.56 7.00
C MET A 199 0.36 -10.79 6.04
N LEU A 200 0.61 -10.64 4.74
CA LEU A 200 -0.35 -10.90 3.68
C LEU A 200 0.00 -12.18 2.94
N GLY A 201 -1.05 -12.94 2.60
CA GLY A 201 -0.97 -14.10 1.71
C GLY A 201 -1.67 -13.84 0.39
N PHE A 202 -0.97 -14.09 -0.71
CA PHE A 202 -1.51 -14.07 -2.07
C PHE A 202 -1.67 -15.50 -2.54
N PHE A 203 -2.91 -15.91 -2.75
CA PHE A 203 -3.26 -17.30 -3.02
C PHE A 203 -3.49 -17.53 -4.52
N MET A 204 -3.46 -18.80 -4.91
CA MET A 204 -3.69 -19.24 -6.28
C MET A 204 -2.62 -18.77 -7.30
N VAL A 205 -1.40 -18.50 -6.83
CA VAL A 205 -0.28 -18.00 -7.65
C VAL A 205 0.56 -19.11 -8.29
N GLY A 206 0.28 -20.39 -8.02
CA GLY A 206 1.13 -21.51 -8.48
C GLY A 206 1.01 -21.90 -9.95
N ALA A 207 0.39 -21.08 -10.80
CA ALA A 207 0.29 -21.34 -12.23
C ALA A 207 0.70 -20.11 -13.02
N TYR A 208 1.66 -20.27 -13.93
CA TYR A 208 2.23 -19.23 -14.80
C TYR A 208 3.06 -18.13 -14.12
N GLN A 209 2.71 -17.73 -12.89
CA GLN A 209 3.29 -16.54 -12.26
C GLN A 209 4.82 -16.58 -12.16
N GLU A 210 5.39 -17.65 -11.62
CA GLU A 210 6.83 -17.82 -11.43
C GLU A 210 7.62 -17.67 -12.74
N ILE A 211 7.14 -18.28 -13.84
CA ILE A 211 7.88 -18.28 -15.12
C ILE A 211 7.66 -17.01 -15.96
N LEU A 212 6.59 -16.25 -15.68
CA LEU A 212 6.26 -15.01 -16.37
C LEU A 212 6.80 -13.77 -15.65
N GLY A 213 7.35 -13.94 -14.44
CA GLY A 213 7.95 -12.88 -13.65
C GLY A 213 9.03 -12.12 -14.40
N ASN A 214 9.16 -10.83 -14.11
CA ASN A 214 10.24 -10.01 -14.63
C ASN A 214 10.89 -9.17 -13.52
N MET A 215 12.17 -8.86 -13.75
CA MET A 215 13.03 -8.13 -12.80
C MET A 215 12.83 -6.61 -12.88
N HIS A 216 11.58 -6.14 -12.87
CA HIS A 216 11.28 -4.71 -12.82
C HIS A 216 11.94 -4.08 -11.58
N ASN A 217 12.56 -2.91 -11.75
CA ASN A 217 13.36 -2.26 -10.70
C ASN A 217 14.51 -3.10 -10.11
N LEU A 218 14.94 -4.17 -10.79
CA LEU A 218 15.93 -5.11 -10.27
C LEU A 218 15.50 -5.82 -8.97
N PHE A 219 14.20 -5.95 -8.73
CA PHE A 219 13.70 -6.93 -7.76
C PHE A 219 13.74 -8.30 -8.41
N GLY A 220 14.53 -9.21 -7.84
CA GLY A 220 14.74 -10.54 -8.39
C GLY A 220 13.79 -11.58 -7.82
N ASP A 221 14.14 -12.84 -8.07
CA ASP A 221 13.36 -14.00 -7.64
C ASP A 221 13.20 -14.04 -6.12
N THR A 222 12.03 -14.50 -5.68
CA THR A 222 11.72 -14.59 -4.25
C THR A 222 12.26 -15.88 -3.65
N GLU A 223 12.61 -15.87 -2.36
CA GLU A 223 12.93 -17.12 -1.66
C GLU A 223 11.74 -18.08 -1.70
N ALA A 224 11.99 -19.35 -2.01
CA ALA A 224 10.96 -20.37 -2.16
C ALA A 224 11.19 -21.52 -1.18
N VAL A 225 10.16 -21.88 -0.43
CA VAL A 225 10.19 -22.97 0.55
C VAL A 225 9.09 -23.99 0.27
N ASP A 226 9.46 -25.26 0.32
CA ASP A 226 8.53 -26.38 0.28
C ASP A 226 8.10 -26.74 1.71
N VAL A 227 6.79 -26.80 1.94
CA VAL A 227 6.20 -27.10 3.25
C VAL A 227 5.47 -28.45 3.19
N PHE A 228 5.96 -29.42 3.96
CA PHE A 228 5.40 -30.76 4.05
C PHE A 228 4.64 -30.94 5.37
N VAL A 229 3.35 -31.28 5.28
CA VAL A 229 2.52 -31.59 6.45
C VAL A 229 2.25 -33.09 6.49
N PHE A 230 2.70 -33.75 7.55
CA PHE A 230 2.56 -35.20 7.72
C PHE A 230 1.25 -35.58 8.44
N PRO A 231 0.79 -36.84 8.32
CA PRO A 231 -0.44 -37.30 8.96
C PRO A 231 -0.48 -37.18 10.49
N ASP A 232 0.67 -37.07 11.16
CA ASP A 232 0.78 -36.85 12.60
C ASP A 232 0.71 -35.37 13.01
N GLY A 233 0.58 -34.47 12.03
CA GLY A 233 0.53 -33.02 12.23
C GLY A 233 1.91 -32.36 12.33
N SER A 234 3.01 -33.12 12.15
CA SER A 234 4.34 -32.51 12.03
C SER A 234 4.47 -31.75 10.70
N VAL A 235 5.25 -30.67 10.76
CA VAL A 235 5.54 -29.80 9.61
C VAL A 235 7.04 -29.80 9.39
N GLU A 236 7.47 -30.16 8.19
CA GLU A 236 8.85 -29.98 7.73
C GLU A 236 8.88 -28.90 6.66
N VAL A 237 9.92 -28.05 6.72
CA VAL A 237 10.16 -26.97 5.77
C VAL A 237 11.51 -27.20 5.14
N GLU A 238 11.55 -27.20 3.80
CA GLU A 238 12.76 -27.35 3.01
C GLU A 238 12.93 -26.09 2.14
N LEU A 239 14.11 -25.48 2.18
CA LEU A 239 14.44 -24.38 1.27
C LEU A 239 14.61 -24.96 -0.13
N SER A 240 13.71 -24.57 -1.04
CA SER A 240 13.73 -25.03 -2.44
C SER A 240 14.64 -24.15 -3.28
N ASP A 241 14.54 -22.83 -3.12
CA ASP A 241 15.34 -21.88 -3.89
C ASP A 241 15.68 -20.65 -3.04
N GLU A 242 16.91 -20.16 -3.20
CA GLU A 242 17.37 -18.92 -2.57
C GLU A 242 16.90 -17.74 -3.43
N GLY A 243 16.41 -16.69 -2.78
CA GLY A 243 16.05 -15.47 -3.49
C GLY A 243 17.29 -14.73 -4.03
N ASP A 244 17.08 -13.90 -5.05
CA ASP A 244 18.17 -13.16 -5.69
C ASP A 244 18.77 -12.09 -4.78
N THR A 245 20.10 -11.92 -4.85
CA THR A 245 20.79 -10.79 -4.21
C THR A 245 20.94 -9.60 -5.16
N VAL A 246 21.25 -8.42 -4.62
CA VAL A 246 21.60 -7.25 -5.44
C VAL A 246 22.78 -7.56 -6.37
N ALA A 247 23.75 -8.35 -5.92
CA ALA A 247 24.88 -8.79 -6.73
C ALA A 247 24.46 -9.63 -7.94
N ASP A 248 23.46 -10.49 -7.79
CA ASP A 248 22.92 -11.32 -8.89
C ASP A 248 22.23 -10.45 -9.94
N MET A 249 21.42 -9.49 -9.48
CA MET A 249 20.77 -8.51 -10.36
C MET A 249 21.75 -7.61 -11.11
N LEU A 250 22.85 -7.21 -10.46
CA LEU A 250 23.92 -6.47 -11.13
C LEU A 250 24.63 -7.32 -12.19
N GLN A 251 24.88 -8.60 -11.91
CA GLN A 251 25.45 -9.52 -12.90
C GLN A 251 24.53 -9.71 -14.10
N TYR A 252 23.21 -9.80 -13.87
CA TYR A 252 22.21 -9.91 -14.91
C TYR A 252 22.29 -8.74 -15.91
N VAL A 253 22.51 -7.51 -15.42
CA VAL A 253 22.72 -6.32 -16.27
C VAL A 253 24.18 -6.12 -16.70
N GLN A 254 25.01 -7.16 -16.62
CA GLN A 254 26.41 -7.20 -17.07
C GLN A 254 27.37 -6.29 -16.28
N LEU A 255 27.06 -6.01 -15.01
CA LEU A 255 27.96 -5.37 -14.06
C LEU A 255 28.64 -6.42 -13.19
N ASP A 256 29.93 -6.24 -12.88
CA ASP A 256 30.66 -7.15 -11.99
C ASP A 256 30.68 -6.59 -10.55
N PRO A 257 29.95 -7.23 -9.60
CA PRO A 257 29.92 -6.81 -8.19
C PRO A 257 31.31 -6.74 -7.55
N LYS A 258 32.24 -7.63 -7.92
CA LYS A 258 33.60 -7.64 -7.36
C LYS A 258 34.40 -6.44 -7.82
N THR A 259 34.22 -6.04 -9.09
CA THR A 259 34.84 -4.82 -9.61
C THR A 259 34.27 -3.59 -8.91
N LEU A 260 32.95 -3.51 -8.69
CA LEU A 260 32.31 -2.41 -7.96
C LEU A 260 32.82 -2.30 -6.51
N LEU A 261 32.86 -3.42 -5.78
CA LEU A 261 33.38 -3.47 -4.42
C LEU A 261 34.85 -3.03 -4.34
N THR A 262 35.67 -3.44 -5.31
CA THR A 262 37.08 -3.02 -5.38
C THR A 262 37.21 -1.51 -5.61
N GLN A 263 36.42 -0.95 -6.53
CA GLN A 263 36.42 0.49 -6.82
C GLN A 263 35.94 1.31 -5.62
N PHE A 264 34.86 0.87 -4.96
CA PHE A 264 34.35 1.51 -3.75
C PHE A 264 35.41 1.50 -2.64
N ARG A 265 36.07 0.35 -2.43
CA ARG A 265 37.17 0.23 -1.47
C ARG A 265 38.33 1.18 -1.74
N ASP A 266 38.71 1.35 -2.99
CA ASP A 266 39.77 2.28 -3.37
C ASP A 266 39.34 3.75 -3.24
N GLN A 267 38.04 4.04 -3.36
CA GLN A 267 37.49 5.37 -3.14
C GLN A 267 37.46 5.72 -1.65
N VAL A 268 36.96 4.81 -0.80
CA VAL A 268 36.93 4.99 0.67
C VAL A 268 38.32 5.22 1.23
N LYS A 269 39.33 4.48 0.77
CA LYS A 269 40.74 4.67 1.18
C LYS A 269 41.34 6.02 0.83
N LYS A 270 40.80 6.73 -0.15
CA LYS A 270 41.28 8.07 -0.57
C LYS A 270 40.61 9.21 0.22
N THR A 271 39.64 8.90 1.07
CA THR A 271 38.97 9.89 1.91
C THR A 271 39.79 10.22 3.15
N ASP A 272 39.53 11.39 3.74
CA ASP A 272 40.11 11.81 5.02
C ASP A 272 39.32 11.27 6.24
N LEU A 273 38.48 10.25 6.05
CA LEU A 273 37.70 9.61 7.12
C LEU A 273 38.61 8.77 8.03
N ASP A 274 38.22 8.60 9.29
CA ASP A 274 38.94 7.73 10.20
C ASP A 274 38.82 6.24 9.80
N ALA A 275 39.72 5.40 10.31
CA ALA A 275 39.80 4.00 9.90
C ALA A 275 38.57 3.18 10.32
N GLU A 276 37.90 3.58 11.40
CA GLU A 276 36.71 2.91 11.92
C GLU A 276 35.51 3.16 10.99
N LEU A 277 35.28 4.42 10.62
CA LEU A 277 34.22 4.81 9.69
C LEU A 277 34.48 4.30 8.27
N GLN A 278 35.75 4.27 7.83
CA GLN A 278 36.09 3.62 6.55
C GLN A 278 35.71 2.13 6.53
N GLN A 279 35.95 1.42 7.63
CA GLN A 279 35.58 0.01 7.74
C GLN A 279 34.06 -0.16 7.77
N GLN A 280 33.35 0.69 8.52
CA GLN A 280 31.89 0.69 8.57
C GLN A 280 31.26 0.86 7.18
N PHE A 281 31.71 1.84 6.39
CA PHE A 281 31.22 2.04 5.03
C PHE A 281 31.43 0.82 4.12
N LEU A 282 32.55 0.10 4.30
CA LEU A 282 32.83 -1.09 3.50
C LEU A 282 31.93 -2.25 3.89
N GLU A 283 31.68 -2.43 5.19
CA GLU A 283 30.77 -3.47 5.69
C GLU A 283 29.33 -3.21 5.25
N GLU A 284 28.85 -1.97 5.37
CA GLU A 284 27.50 -1.58 4.91
C GLU A 284 27.35 -1.76 3.39
N PHE A 285 28.35 -1.36 2.60
CA PHE A 285 28.30 -1.55 1.15
C PHE A 285 28.35 -3.03 0.74
N GLU A 286 29.17 -3.84 1.41
CA GLU A 286 29.24 -5.29 1.14
C GLU A 286 27.95 -5.99 1.55
N ALA A 287 27.36 -5.62 2.70
CA ALA A 287 26.07 -6.13 3.16
C ALA A 287 24.95 -5.76 2.17
N GLY A 288 24.87 -4.51 1.70
CA GLY A 288 23.87 -4.12 0.71
C GLY A 288 24.08 -4.77 -0.66
N LEU A 289 25.32 -5.08 -1.05
CA LEU A 289 25.62 -5.72 -2.33
C LEU A 289 25.23 -7.20 -2.35
N TYR A 290 25.42 -7.92 -1.25
CA TYR A 290 25.08 -9.34 -1.13
C TYR A 290 23.79 -9.59 -0.34
N GLY A 291 23.08 -8.52 0.01
CA GLY A 291 21.77 -8.57 0.63
C GLY A 291 20.69 -8.96 -0.37
N TYR A 292 19.56 -9.38 0.17
CA TYR A 292 18.37 -9.72 -0.59
C TYR A 292 17.84 -8.49 -1.34
N THR A 293 17.22 -8.66 -2.51
CA THR A 293 16.75 -7.50 -3.30
C THR A 293 15.58 -6.76 -2.65
N TYR A 294 14.84 -7.41 -1.76
CA TYR A 294 13.67 -6.84 -1.07
C TYR A 294 14.08 -6.13 0.22
N LEU A 295 13.18 -5.30 0.74
CA LEU A 295 13.49 -4.39 1.84
C LEU A 295 13.51 -5.12 3.19
N GLU A 296 14.32 -4.63 4.12
CA GLU A 296 14.37 -5.10 5.50
C GLU A 296 13.50 -4.20 6.40
N ASP A 297 12.89 -4.78 7.43
CA ASP A 297 12.23 -4.02 8.49
C ASP A 297 13.30 -3.40 9.42
N GLU A 298 13.22 -2.09 9.71
CA GLU A 298 14.14 -1.38 10.63
C GLU A 298 13.94 -1.77 12.11
#